data_AF-A0A8B6GBL8-F1
#
_entry.id   AF-A0A8B6GBL8-F1
#
_cell.length_a   1.000
_cell.length_b   1.000
_cell.length_c   1.000
_cell.angle_alpha   90.00
_cell.angle_beta   90.00
_cell.angle_gamma   90.00
#
_symmetry.space_group_name_H-M   'P 1'
#
loop_
_entity.id
_entity.type
_entity.pdbx_description
1 polymer ?
#
loop_
_entity_poly.entity_id
_entity_poly.type
_entity_poly.pdbx_seq_one_letter_code
_entity_poly.pdbx_strand_id
1 'polypeptide(L)'
;MPVTKAVIFDLGGVIVPQPMIAFREFEKSKGLPAGLIGRMIVRNGDEGAWSKLETGELAFPQFMEAFNKECSKEMGQDVDMTDMFVSLHAALINPFPQIIDAIKCIREEGMKTAIITNNWKQPGNDYGMLSKLKPLFDVIIESCLLGIRKPDPRIFHACLKELDLQPEETVFLDDLGVNVKSARQLGIRTIKVTDPDQAVRDLEKELGGLCMRCHKEDTITVPKHLEINMDKLKSYLNWALKLHSKDPPVIRCFRHGQSNPTYYVFYGGKHLVLRKKPPGKLLPSAHAVEREFKVMKAVGQHGVPIPKMYGLCEDSSLIGTPFYIMEYVDGKIFKDRALAGLTRQQRREVYSEMINTLVKIHSVNISAAGLDDYGKKGGYLQRNMTRWTRQYEASKTHEIEAMDKLIKWLPEHLPQDERVTVVHGDFRVDNMIYHPTKPVAIGVIDWELSTIGDPLTDLATCCLGYYTPSALDVIPALGDLDLKELGIPSVEEVVAEYCQKIGIAPIHNWDWYVAFGLFRMAAIIQGVYKRSL
;
A
#
# COMPACT_ATOMS: atom_id res chain seq x y z
N MET A 1 20.52 -0.62 23.99
CA MET A 1 20.94 0.14 22.79
C MET A 1 19.90 1.22 22.54
N PRO A 2 20.29 2.45 22.15
CA PRO A 2 19.35 3.49 21.78
C PRO A 2 18.44 3.03 20.64
N VAL A 3 17.17 3.43 20.68
CA VAL A 3 16.17 3.09 19.66
C VAL A 3 16.50 3.88 18.40
N THR A 4 16.60 3.21 17.25
CA THR A 4 16.78 3.90 15.97
C THR A 4 15.57 4.76 15.67
N LYS A 5 15.79 6.04 15.35
CA LYS A 5 14.74 7.00 14.96
C LYS A 5 14.85 7.43 13.49
N ALA A 6 16.02 7.28 12.86
CA ALA A 6 16.17 7.59 11.44
C ALA A 6 17.16 6.66 10.72
N VAL A 7 16.96 6.53 9.41
CA VAL A 7 17.90 5.87 8.51
C VAL A 7 18.31 6.86 7.41
N ILE A 8 19.62 7.00 7.23
CA ILE A 8 20.28 7.91 6.31
C ILE A 8 20.90 7.08 5.18
N PHE A 9 20.63 7.47 3.95
CA PHE A 9 21.06 6.74 2.76
C PHE A 9 22.00 7.59 1.90
N ASP A 10 23.05 6.99 1.38
CA ASP A 10 23.67 7.47 0.15
C ASP A 10 22.72 7.26 -1.05
N LEU A 11 22.90 8.04 -2.10
CA LEU A 11 22.18 7.89 -3.35
C LEU A 11 22.84 6.83 -4.23
N GLY A 12 24.09 7.05 -4.65
CA GLY A 12 24.83 6.16 -5.55
C GLY A 12 25.29 4.88 -4.85
N GLY A 13 25.21 3.74 -5.53
CA GLY A 13 25.61 2.44 -4.95
C GLY A 13 24.69 1.90 -3.84
N VAL A 14 23.74 2.69 -3.35
CA VAL A 14 22.77 2.31 -2.31
C VAL A 14 21.33 2.37 -2.80
N ILE A 15 20.84 3.53 -3.23
CA ILE A 15 19.46 3.66 -3.76
C ILE A 15 19.45 3.38 -5.26
N VAL A 16 20.44 3.89 -5.99
CA VAL A 16 20.63 3.67 -7.44
C VAL A 16 21.98 2.99 -7.70
N PRO A 17 22.20 2.39 -8.88
CA PRO A 17 23.49 1.80 -9.24
C PRO A 17 24.67 2.77 -9.06
N GLN A 18 25.85 2.21 -8.83
CA GLN A 18 27.07 3.00 -8.67
C GLN A 18 27.47 3.66 -10.01
N PRO A 19 27.82 4.95 -10.03
CA PRO A 19 28.30 5.67 -11.23
C PRO A 19 29.42 4.97 -12.00
N MET A 20 30.26 4.20 -11.30
CA MET A 20 31.41 3.48 -11.87
C MET A 20 31.04 2.51 -13.00
N ILE A 21 29.82 1.96 -12.98
CA ILE A 21 29.35 1.08 -14.05
C ILE A 21 29.19 1.88 -15.35
N ALA A 22 28.52 3.04 -15.27
CA ALA A 22 28.34 3.93 -16.41
C ALA A 22 29.66 4.47 -16.95
N PHE A 23 30.61 4.79 -16.06
CA PHE A 23 31.96 5.22 -16.48
C PHE A 23 32.67 4.16 -17.30
N ARG A 24 32.63 2.89 -16.89
CA ARG A 24 33.27 1.79 -17.64
C ARG A 24 32.63 1.57 -19.00
N GLU A 25 31.32 1.68 -19.10
CA GLU A 25 30.59 1.56 -20.37
C GLU A 25 30.93 2.72 -21.31
N PHE A 26 31.01 3.94 -20.78
CA PHE A 26 31.44 5.12 -21.54
C PHE A 26 32.90 5.01 -21.99
N GLU A 27 33.81 4.64 -21.09
CA GLU A 27 35.22 4.44 -21.44
C GLU A 27 35.36 3.43 -22.58
N LYS A 28 34.64 2.31 -22.50
CA LYS A 28 34.62 1.29 -23.55
C LYS A 28 34.08 1.84 -24.87
N SER A 29 33.01 2.65 -24.85
CA SER A 29 32.41 3.20 -26.08
C SER A 29 33.29 4.22 -26.78
N LYS A 30 34.13 4.95 -26.02
CA LYS A 30 35.09 5.93 -26.54
C LYS A 30 36.51 5.36 -26.74
N GLY A 31 36.73 4.06 -26.48
CA GLY A 31 38.04 3.42 -26.60
C GLY A 31 39.07 3.90 -25.58
N LEU A 32 38.63 4.40 -24.43
CA LEU A 32 39.48 4.90 -23.36
C LEU A 32 39.98 3.74 -22.47
N PRO A 33 41.14 3.90 -21.79
CA PRO A 33 41.62 2.91 -20.84
C PRO A 33 40.62 2.66 -19.73
N ALA A 34 40.33 1.38 -19.45
CA ALA A 34 39.40 1.00 -18.39
C ALA A 34 39.80 1.62 -17.04
N GLY A 35 38.85 2.24 -16.37
CA GLY A 35 38.99 2.91 -15.08
C GLY A 35 39.70 4.27 -15.12
N LEU A 36 39.90 4.88 -16.30
CA LEU A 36 40.47 6.23 -16.44
C LEU A 36 39.72 7.25 -15.57
N ILE A 37 38.40 7.34 -15.71
CA ILE A 37 37.57 8.32 -15.01
C ILE A 37 37.70 8.14 -13.50
N GLY A 38 37.53 6.90 -13.03
CA GLY A 38 37.65 6.57 -11.61
C GLY A 38 39.03 6.91 -11.04
N ARG A 39 40.11 6.63 -11.79
CA ARG A 39 41.47 7.00 -11.39
C ARG A 39 41.64 8.52 -11.31
N MET A 40 41.10 9.26 -12.26
CA MET A 40 41.17 10.74 -12.25
C MET A 40 40.48 11.33 -11.03
N ILE A 41 39.27 10.85 -10.72
CA ILE A 41 38.51 11.29 -9.54
C ILE A 41 39.30 11.01 -8.25
N VAL A 42 39.83 9.78 -8.11
CA VAL A 42 40.59 9.39 -6.89
C VAL A 42 41.91 10.14 -6.78
N ARG A 43 42.67 10.28 -7.88
CA ARG A 43 44.01 10.87 -7.87
C ARG A 43 43.97 12.37 -7.61
N ASN A 44 43.06 13.09 -8.26
CA ASN A 44 43.00 14.54 -8.16
C ASN A 44 42.32 14.98 -6.85
N GLY A 45 41.55 14.10 -6.21
CA GLY A 45 41.01 14.31 -4.87
C GLY A 45 40.20 15.60 -4.78
N ASP A 46 40.36 16.33 -3.69
CA ASP A 46 39.60 17.55 -3.40
C ASP A 46 39.92 18.71 -4.36
N GLU A 47 41.11 18.70 -4.98
CA GLU A 47 41.53 19.73 -5.93
C GLU A 47 41.04 19.49 -7.37
N GLY A 48 40.58 18.27 -7.66
CA GLY A 48 40.11 17.87 -8.98
C GLY A 48 38.78 18.50 -9.36
N ALA A 49 38.55 18.65 -10.67
CA ALA A 49 37.32 19.21 -11.22
C ALA A 49 36.07 18.48 -10.70
N TRP A 50 36.13 17.15 -10.52
CA TRP A 50 35.01 16.36 -10.02
C TRP A 50 34.60 16.74 -8.59
N SER A 51 35.56 16.87 -7.68
CA SER A 51 35.27 17.30 -6.30
C SER A 51 34.67 18.70 -6.29
N LYS A 52 35.24 19.62 -7.09
CA LYS A 52 34.77 21.00 -7.21
C LYS A 52 33.37 21.11 -7.82
N LEU A 53 32.98 20.17 -8.68
CA LEU A 53 31.61 20.04 -9.15
C LEU A 53 30.69 19.58 -8.01
N GLU A 54 31.10 18.56 -7.25
CA GLU A 54 30.33 18.02 -6.12
C GLU A 54 30.17 19.02 -4.97
N THR A 55 31.12 19.93 -4.76
CA THR A 55 31.03 21.01 -3.77
C THR A 55 30.36 22.27 -4.32
N GLY A 56 30.00 22.30 -5.61
CA GLY A 56 29.38 23.48 -6.23
C GLY A 56 30.34 24.65 -6.48
N GLU A 57 31.65 24.44 -6.31
CA GLU A 57 32.70 25.41 -6.66
C GLU A 57 32.81 25.62 -8.19
N LEU A 58 32.52 24.60 -8.98
CA LEU A 58 32.43 24.68 -10.43
C LEU A 58 30.98 24.46 -10.90
N ALA A 59 30.49 25.38 -11.74
CA ALA A 59 29.25 25.14 -12.48
C ALA A 59 29.48 24.07 -13.56
N PHE A 60 28.42 23.35 -13.93
CA PHE A 60 28.50 22.21 -14.86
C PHE A 60 29.28 22.51 -16.17
N PRO A 61 29.09 23.64 -16.88
CA PRO A 61 29.88 23.94 -18.08
C PRO A 61 31.38 24.11 -17.81
N GLN A 62 31.73 24.75 -16.69
CA GLN A 62 33.13 24.97 -16.30
C GLN A 62 33.80 23.65 -15.89
N PHE A 63 33.04 22.79 -15.20
CA PHE A 63 33.47 21.44 -14.89
C PHE A 63 33.77 20.64 -16.16
N MET A 64 32.90 20.67 -17.18
CA MET A 64 33.13 19.92 -18.42
C MET A 64 34.45 20.32 -19.07
N GLU A 65 34.75 21.61 -19.12
CA GLU A 65 36.02 22.12 -19.65
C GLU A 65 37.21 21.64 -18.81
N ALA A 66 37.13 21.78 -17.48
CA ALA A 66 38.21 21.41 -16.56
C ALA A 66 38.48 19.90 -16.57
N PHE A 67 37.42 19.08 -16.54
CA PHE A 67 37.53 17.62 -16.49
C PHE A 67 38.01 17.04 -17.83
N ASN A 68 37.60 17.61 -18.97
CA ASN A 68 38.18 17.30 -20.27
C ASN A 68 39.70 17.57 -20.26
N LYS A 69 40.12 18.76 -19.81
CA LYS A 69 41.56 19.10 -19.71
C LYS A 69 42.33 18.12 -18.81
N GLU A 70 41.77 17.75 -17.67
CA GLU A 70 42.36 16.75 -16.76
C GLU A 70 42.54 15.39 -17.44
N CYS A 71 41.51 14.89 -18.14
CA CYS A 71 41.55 13.62 -18.84
C CYS A 71 42.50 13.65 -20.06
N SER A 72 42.47 14.72 -20.86
CA SER A 72 43.35 14.89 -22.02
C SER A 72 44.82 14.92 -21.61
N LYS A 73 45.13 15.61 -20.50
CA LYS A 73 46.50 15.65 -19.95
C LYS A 73 46.98 14.27 -19.54
N GLU A 74 46.11 13.45 -18.94
CA GLU A 74 46.45 12.07 -18.55
C GLU A 74 46.68 11.17 -19.76
N MET A 75 45.85 11.32 -20.80
CA MET A 75 45.94 10.50 -22.00
C MET A 75 47.05 10.93 -22.95
N GLY A 76 47.61 12.14 -22.78
CA GLY A 76 48.58 12.72 -23.71
C GLY A 76 47.99 13.09 -25.08
N GLN A 77 46.66 13.13 -25.19
CA GLN A 77 45.89 13.47 -26.39
C GLN A 77 44.54 14.05 -25.98
N ASP A 78 43.88 14.77 -26.88
CA ASP A 78 42.55 15.33 -26.60
C ASP A 78 41.50 14.22 -26.45
N VAL A 79 40.72 14.31 -25.37
CA VAL A 79 39.60 13.43 -25.07
C VAL A 79 38.34 14.27 -24.92
N ASP A 80 37.23 13.77 -25.48
CA ASP A 80 35.91 14.36 -25.32
C ASP A 80 35.04 13.53 -24.36
N MET A 81 34.78 14.12 -23.19
CA MET A 81 33.97 13.56 -22.10
C MET A 81 32.52 14.05 -22.14
N THR A 82 32.09 14.79 -23.16
CA THR A 82 30.78 15.46 -23.20
C THR A 82 29.59 14.51 -23.01
N ASP A 83 29.62 13.36 -23.68
CA ASP A 83 28.52 12.38 -23.62
C ASP A 83 28.54 11.51 -22.33
N MET A 84 29.54 11.67 -21.46
CA MET A 84 29.68 10.86 -20.24
C MET A 84 28.45 10.99 -19.35
N PHE A 85 27.88 12.19 -19.22
CA PHE A 85 26.71 12.44 -18.37
C PHE A 85 25.42 11.88 -18.93
N VAL A 86 25.33 11.66 -20.25
CA VAL A 86 24.18 10.96 -20.86
C VAL A 86 24.18 9.49 -20.40
N SER A 87 25.35 8.85 -20.44
CA SER A 87 25.53 7.47 -19.98
C SER A 87 25.31 7.35 -18.47
N LEU A 88 25.82 8.32 -17.70
CA LEU A 88 25.62 8.38 -16.26
C LEU A 88 24.15 8.58 -15.89
N HIS A 89 23.44 9.48 -16.57
CA HIS A 89 22.02 9.69 -16.33
C HIS A 89 21.23 8.40 -16.59
N ALA A 90 21.47 7.74 -17.72
CA ALA A 90 20.79 6.49 -18.06
C ALA A 90 20.95 5.40 -16.98
N ALA A 91 22.14 5.26 -16.39
CA ALA A 91 22.42 4.28 -15.35
C ALA A 91 21.77 4.61 -13.99
N LEU A 92 21.52 5.89 -13.70
CA LEU A 92 21.00 6.37 -12.41
C LEU A 92 19.47 6.55 -12.36
N ILE A 93 18.75 6.26 -13.46
CA ILE A 93 17.29 6.46 -13.52
C ILE A 93 16.51 5.41 -12.71
N ASN A 94 17.06 4.21 -12.55
CA ASN A 94 16.33 3.08 -11.95
C ASN A 94 16.85 2.80 -10.54
N PRO A 95 16.08 3.10 -9.48
CA PRO A 95 16.44 2.73 -8.13
C PRO A 95 16.29 1.22 -7.91
N PHE A 96 17.03 0.67 -6.96
CA PHE A 96 16.88 -0.71 -6.53
C PHE A 96 15.52 -0.90 -5.83
N PRO A 97 14.60 -1.71 -6.39
CA PRO A 97 13.25 -1.86 -5.83
C PRO A 97 13.24 -2.27 -4.35
N GLN A 98 14.11 -3.21 -3.97
CA GLN A 98 14.24 -3.71 -2.61
C GLN A 98 14.67 -2.62 -1.60
N ILE A 99 15.42 -1.61 -2.03
CA ILE A 99 15.82 -0.48 -1.18
C ILE A 99 14.68 0.52 -1.06
N ILE A 100 13.94 0.77 -2.15
CA ILE A 100 12.74 1.59 -2.13
C ILE A 100 11.67 1.00 -1.19
N ASP A 101 11.46 -0.31 -1.24
CA ASP A 101 10.52 -1.00 -0.34
C ASP A 101 11.00 -0.95 1.11
N ALA A 102 12.31 -1.06 1.36
CA ALA A 102 12.89 -0.86 2.69
C ALA A 102 12.66 0.57 3.22
N ILE A 103 12.86 1.61 2.39
CA ILE A 103 12.62 3.01 2.75
C ILE A 103 11.15 3.22 3.14
N LYS A 104 10.21 2.70 2.33
CA LYS A 104 8.77 2.77 2.64
C LYS A 104 8.45 2.05 3.95
N CYS A 105 9.01 0.86 4.16
CA CYS A 105 8.86 0.13 5.42
C CYS A 105 9.34 0.93 6.63
N ILE A 106 10.51 1.56 6.53
CA ILE A 106 11.07 2.39 7.61
C ILE A 106 10.13 3.55 7.96
N ARG A 107 9.58 4.23 6.95
CA ARG A 107 8.64 5.34 7.13
C ARG A 107 7.33 4.89 7.76
N GLU A 108 6.79 3.74 7.33
CA GLU A 108 5.57 3.20 7.91
C GLU A 108 5.74 2.81 9.38
N GLU A 109 6.93 2.39 9.81
CA GLU A 109 7.23 2.18 11.23
C GLU A 109 7.41 3.50 12.02
N GLY A 110 7.27 4.66 11.37
CA GLY A 110 7.35 5.99 12.00
C GLY A 110 8.77 6.52 12.17
N MET A 111 9.78 5.88 11.55
CA MET A 111 11.15 6.39 11.53
C MET A 111 11.33 7.43 10.42
N LYS A 112 12.20 8.42 10.67
CA LYS A 112 12.60 9.40 9.64
C LYS A 112 13.55 8.77 8.63
N THR A 113 13.60 9.36 7.45
CA THR A 113 14.41 8.92 6.32
C THR A 113 15.14 10.11 5.74
N ALA A 114 16.45 9.96 5.48
CA ALA A 114 17.26 11.02 4.91
C ALA A 114 18.17 10.55 3.77
N ILE A 115 18.55 11.47 2.89
CA ILE A 115 19.62 11.29 1.91
C ILE A 115 20.79 12.19 2.26
N ILE A 116 22.02 11.67 2.17
CA ILE A 116 23.24 12.48 2.03
C ILE A 116 23.90 12.09 0.71
N THR A 117 23.94 12.99 -0.25
CA THR A 117 24.44 12.71 -1.60
C THR A 117 25.57 13.65 -1.99
N ASN A 118 26.64 13.09 -2.55
CA ASN A 118 27.63 13.86 -3.29
C ASN A 118 27.09 14.07 -4.71
N ASN A 119 26.58 15.26 -5.01
CA ASN A 119 25.87 15.56 -6.25
C ASN A 119 26.22 16.94 -6.80
N TRP A 120 25.62 17.29 -7.94
CA TRP A 120 25.84 18.56 -8.64
C TRP A 120 24.54 19.10 -9.25
N LYS A 121 24.55 20.40 -9.56
CA LYS A 121 23.47 21.05 -10.32
C LYS A 121 23.76 21.05 -11.81
N GLN A 122 22.76 20.69 -12.61
CA GLN A 122 22.82 20.75 -14.06
C GLN A 122 21.72 21.68 -14.60
N PRO A 123 22.03 22.67 -15.44
CA PRO A 123 21.04 23.57 -16.02
C PRO A 123 19.95 22.81 -16.78
N GLY A 124 18.67 23.13 -16.52
CA GLY A 124 17.52 22.51 -17.19
C GLY A 124 17.15 21.11 -16.70
N ASN A 125 17.82 20.59 -15.68
CA ASN A 125 17.57 19.27 -15.08
C ASN A 125 17.06 19.37 -13.63
N ASP A 126 16.24 20.38 -13.34
CA ASP A 126 15.67 20.64 -12.01
C ASP A 126 14.73 19.52 -11.50
N TYR A 127 14.45 18.52 -12.34
CA TYR A 127 13.57 17.37 -12.09
C TYR A 127 14.29 16.02 -12.18
N GLY A 128 15.56 15.96 -11.73
CA GLY A 128 16.35 14.73 -11.68
C GLY A 128 15.79 13.64 -10.74
N MET A 129 16.55 12.53 -10.58
CA MET A 129 16.17 11.38 -9.73
C MET A 129 15.79 11.76 -8.29
N LEU A 130 16.46 12.75 -7.70
CA LEU A 130 16.13 13.27 -6.36
C LEU A 130 14.72 13.85 -6.27
N SER A 131 14.20 14.48 -7.33
CA SER A 131 12.83 15.00 -7.33
C SER A 131 11.79 13.89 -7.23
N LYS A 132 12.05 12.74 -7.90
CA LYS A 132 11.20 11.54 -7.84
C LYS A 132 11.26 10.86 -6.48
N LEU A 133 12.43 10.90 -5.84
CA LEU A 133 12.65 10.32 -4.51
C LEU A 133 12.16 11.21 -3.37
N LYS A 134 12.07 12.53 -3.59
CA LYS A 134 11.70 13.52 -2.56
C LYS A 134 10.51 13.13 -1.68
N PRO A 135 9.40 12.54 -2.19
CA PRO A 135 8.28 12.12 -1.34
C PRO A 135 8.62 11.03 -0.32
N LEU A 136 9.74 10.33 -0.50
CA LEU A 136 10.20 9.23 0.35
C LEU A 136 11.22 9.66 1.42
N PHE A 137 11.56 10.95 1.52
CA PHE A 137 12.58 11.42 2.45
C PHE A 137 12.13 12.67 3.18
N ASP A 138 12.44 12.74 4.47
CA ASP A 138 12.15 13.89 5.32
C ASP A 138 13.25 14.95 5.22
N VAL A 139 14.48 14.52 4.93
CA VAL A 139 15.68 15.36 4.81
C VAL A 139 16.50 14.93 3.58
N ILE A 140 16.97 15.91 2.79
CA ILE A 140 17.87 15.67 1.67
C ILE A 140 19.04 16.65 1.77
N ILE A 141 20.24 16.11 1.99
CA ILE A 141 21.47 16.87 2.04
C ILE A 141 22.23 16.70 0.72
N GLU A 142 22.36 17.80 -0.01
CA GLU A 142 23.05 17.89 -1.29
C GLU A 142 24.39 18.59 -1.12
N SER A 143 25.49 17.91 -1.49
CA SER A 143 26.84 18.45 -1.27
C SER A 143 27.09 19.78 -1.99
N CYS A 144 26.57 19.93 -3.21
CA CYS A 144 26.78 21.13 -4.01
C CYS A 144 26.03 22.35 -3.49
N LEU A 145 24.97 22.14 -2.69
CA LEU A 145 24.25 23.22 -2.02
C LEU A 145 24.98 23.70 -0.76
N LEU A 146 25.63 22.78 -0.05
CA LEU A 146 26.30 23.08 1.20
C LEU A 146 27.77 23.48 1.04
N GLY A 147 28.38 23.22 -0.12
CA GLY A 147 29.82 23.44 -0.30
C GLY A 147 30.68 22.38 0.38
N ILE A 148 30.10 21.26 0.81
CA ILE A 148 30.74 20.23 1.62
C ILE A 148 30.26 18.87 1.12
N ARG A 149 31.18 17.92 0.94
CA ARG A 149 30.88 16.56 0.45
C ARG A 149 31.34 15.49 1.44
N LYS A 150 30.76 14.29 1.36
CA LYS A 150 31.30 13.12 2.08
C LYS A 150 32.70 12.81 1.55
N PRO A 151 33.67 12.43 2.42
CA PRO A 151 33.51 12.01 3.81
C PRO A 151 33.67 13.12 4.87
N ASP A 152 33.59 14.42 4.53
CA ASP A 152 33.75 15.49 5.51
C ASP A 152 32.70 15.36 6.65
N PRO A 153 33.11 15.28 7.94
CA PRO A 153 32.20 15.13 9.06
C PRO A 153 31.08 16.17 9.14
N ARG A 154 31.30 17.38 8.63
CA ARG A 154 30.33 18.49 8.69
C ARG A 154 29.05 18.18 7.93
N ILE A 155 29.11 17.37 6.87
CA ILE A 155 27.91 17.00 6.10
C ILE A 155 26.95 16.10 6.90
N PHE A 156 27.50 15.21 7.73
CA PHE A 156 26.72 14.36 8.62
C PHE A 156 26.09 15.17 9.75
N HIS A 157 26.82 16.16 10.30
CA HIS A 157 26.27 17.09 11.29
C HIS A 157 25.12 17.92 10.72
N ALA A 158 25.23 18.37 9.47
CA ALA A 158 24.13 19.07 8.81
C ALA A 158 22.87 18.20 8.72
N CYS A 159 23.03 16.93 8.31
CA CYS A 159 21.93 15.97 8.25
C CYS A 159 21.29 15.73 9.64
N LEU A 160 22.11 15.45 10.67
CA LEU A 160 21.64 15.21 12.03
C LEU A 160 20.91 16.42 12.62
N LYS A 161 21.39 17.63 12.31
CA LYS A 161 20.75 18.89 12.72
C LYS A 161 19.38 19.07 12.07
N GLU A 162 19.23 18.79 10.77
CA GLU A 162 17.94 18.86 10.10
C GLU A 162 16.97 17.77 10.57
N LEU A 163 17.49 16.58 10.88
CA LEU A 163 16.70 15.50 11.47
C LEU A 163 16.30 15.78 12.93
N ASP A 164 17.00 16.67 13.62
CA ASP A 164 16.89 16.91 15.06
C ASP A 164 17.11 15.62 15.88
N LEU A 165 18.23 14.92 15.60
CA LEU A 165 18.56 13.63 16.21
C LEU A 165 20.03 13.54 16.62
N GLN A 166 20.32 12.68 17.61
CA GLN A 166 21.68 12.35 18.00
C GLN A 166 22.27 11.26 17.08
N PRO A 167 23.61 11.20 16.92
CA PRO A 167 24.26 10.21 16.05
C PRO A 167 23.83 8.76 16.32
N GLU A 168 23.72 8.35 17.59
CA GLU A 168 23.45 6.97 17.98
C GLU A 168 22.01 6.52 17.65
N GLU A 169 21.12 7.48 17.43
CA GLU A 169 19.73 7.28 17.03
C GLU A 169 19.59 7.02 15.51
N THR A 170 20.69 7.05 14.77
CA THR A 170 20.70 6.95 13.30
C THR A 170 21.52 5.78 12.77
N VAL A 171 21.11 5.27 11.61
CA VAL A 171 21.86 4.29 10.82
C VAL A 171 22.19 4.92 9.47
N PHE A 172 23.44 4.84 9.02
CA PHE A 172 23.89 5.35 7.71
C PHE A 172 24.35 4.23 6.78
N LEU A 173 23.89 4.28 5.52
CA LEU A 173 24.21 3.34 4.45
C LEU A 173 25.01 4.03 3.36
N ASP A 174 26.16 3.46 3.01
CA ASP A 174 27.03 3.96 1.92
C ASP A 174 27.87 2.81 1.36
N ASP A 175 28.17 2.82 0.08
CA ASP A 175 29.01 1.79 -0.56
C ASP A 175 30.52 2.06 -0.34
N LEU A 176 30.88 3.33 -0.13
CA LEU A 176 32.26 3.75 0.07
C LEU A 176 32.67 3.65 1.55
N GLY A 177 33.65 2.78 1.81
CA GLY A 177 34.14 2.54 3.16
C GLY A 177 34.71 3.78 3.87
N VAL A 178 35.15 4.80 3.15
CA VAL A 178 35.63 6.06 3.73
C VAL A 178 34.49 6.89 4.33
N ASN A 179 33.33 6.93 3.67
CA ASN A 179 32.14 7.62 4.15
C ASN A 179 31.58 6.93 5.40
N VAL A 180 31.47 5.60 5.35
CA VAL A 180 31.06 4.74 6.48
C VAL A 180 31.98 4.97 7.69
N LYS A 181 33.30 5.02 7.50
CA LYS A 181 34.25 5.27 8.59
C LYS A 181 34.07 6.65 9.21
N SER A 182 33.90 7.70 8.40
CA SER A 182 33.69 9.06 8.88
C SER A 182 32.41 9.18 9.71
N ALA A 183 31.28 8.67 9.19
CA ALA A 183 30.02 8.64 9.94
C ALA A 183 30.15 7.89 11.28
N ARG A 184 30.83 6.73 11.28
CA ARG A 184 31.04 5.93 12.49
C ARG A 184 31.85 6.66 13.56
N GLN A 185 32.83 7.49 13.18
CA GLN A 185 33.60 8.30 14.12
C GLN A 185 32.74 9.32 14.87
N LEU A 186 31.56 9.66 14.33
CA LEU A 186 30.59 10.55 14.96
C LEU A 186 29.60 9.83 15.88
N GLY A 187 29.67 8.50 16.00
CA GLY A 187 28.69 7.70 16.77
C GLY A 187 27.51 7.18 15.93
N ILE A 188 27.47 7.46 14.62
CA ILE A 188 26.44 6.94 13.72
C ILE A 188 26.66 5.44 13.49
N ARG A 189 25.61 4.62 13.64
CA ARG A 189 25.66 3.20 13.26
C ARG A 189 25.71 3.10 11.73
N THR A 190 26.49 2.17 11.20
CA THR A 190 26.83 2.21 9.76
C THR A 190 26.82 0.84 9.11
N ILE A 191 26.24 0.78 7.92
CA ILE A 191 26.19 -0.40 7.05
C ILE A 191 26.97 -0.06 5.78
N LYS A 192 27.96 -0.88 5.45
CA LYS A 192 28.68 -0.76 4.18
C LYS A 192 27.94 -1.57 3.12
N VAL A 193 27.42 -0.91 2.11
CA VAL A 193 26.65 -1.55 1.05
C VAL A 193 27.58 -2.16 0.01
N THR A 194 27.43 -3.46 -0.23
CA THR A 194 28.10 -4.15 -1.35
C THR A 194 27.10 -4.76 -2.33
N ASP A 195 25.90 -5.04 -1.83
CA ASP A 195 24.80 -5.63 -2.57
C ASP A 195 23.49 -5.13 -1.92
N PRO A 196 22.46 -4.75 -2.69
CA PRO A 196 21.22 -4.23 -2.12
C PRO A 196 20.48 -5.23 -1.23
N ASP A 197 20.46 -6.52 -1.56
CA ASP A 197 19.77 -7.53 -0.71
C ASP A 197 20.52 -7.75 0.61
N GLN A 198 21.85 -7.67 0.58
CA GLN A 198 22.67 -7.66 1.79
C GLN A 198 22.40 -6.43 2.65
N ALA A 199 22.32 -5.25 2.05
CA ALA A 199 22.01 -4.01 2.77
C ALA A 199 20.65 -4.08 3.48
N VAL A 200 19.63 -4.66 2.82
CA VAL A 200 18.33 -4.89 3.45
C VAL A 200 18.47 -5.84 4.65
N ARG A 201 19.16 -6.98 4.53
CA ARG A 201 19.36 -7.91 5.66
C ARG A 201 20.09 -7.26 6.84
N ASP A 202 21.09 -6.44 6.57
CA ASP A 202 21.83 -5.72 7.62
C ASP A 202 20.95 -4.65 8.28
N LEU A 203 20.10 -3.96 7.51
CA LEU A 203 19.08 -3.07 8.04
C LEU A 203 18.08 -3.80 8.94
N GLU A 204 17.55 -4.95 8.52
CA GLU A 204 16.64 -5.76 9.33
C GLU A 204 17.27 -6.06 10.70
N LYS A 205 18.57 -6.39 10.73
CA LYS A 205 19.32 -6.64 11.96
C LYS A 205 19.51 -5.38 12.82
N GLU A 206 19.92 -4.27 12.21
CA GLU A 206 20.15 -2.99 12.93
C GLU A 206 18.86 -2.37 13.48
N LEU A 207 17.71 -2.69 12.88
CA LEU A 207 16.39 -2.22 13.29
C LEU A 207 15.63 -3.25 14.13
N GLY A 208 16.35 -4.09 14.88
CA GLY A 208 15.75 -4.99 15.87
C GLY A 208 14.98 -6.18 15.29
N GLY A 209 15.34 -6.63 14.08
CA GLY A 209 14.67 -7.72 13.38
C GLY A 209 13.45 -7.29 12.58
N LEU A 210 13.26 -5.99 12.33
CA LEU A 210 12.21 -5.47 11.45
C LEU A 210 12.35 -6.10 10.06
N CYS A 211 11.48 -7.05 9.72
CA CYS A 211 11.52 -7.64 8.39
C CYS A 211 11.01 -6.63 7.34
N MET A 212 11.89 -6.29 6.41
CA MET A 212 11.66 -5.35 5.31
C MET A 212 11.40 -6.09 4.00
N ARG A 213 12.00 -7.27 3.81
CA ARG A 213 11.80 -8.10 2.59
C ARG A 213 10.37 -8.62 2.43
N CYS A 214 9.59 -8.54 3.50
CA CYS A 214 8.19 -8.91 3.59
C CYS A 214 7.27 -7.68 3.67
N HIS A 215 7.81 -6.48 3.48
CA HIS A 215 7.01 -5.26 3.50
C HIS A 215 5.93 -5.31 2.42
N LYS A 216 4.72 -4.96 2.83
CA LYS A 216 3.60 -4.65 1.94
C LYS A 216 3.05 -3.31 2.39
N GLU A 217 2.60 -2.51 1.43
CA GLU A 217 1.98 -1.21 1.71
C GLU A 217 0.83 -1.38 2.72
N ASP A 218 0.66 -0.39 3.59
CA ASP A 218 -0.32 -0.38 4.68
C ASP A 218 -0.10 -1.46 5.77
N THR A 219 1.11 -2.03 5.88
CA THR A 219 1.44 -3.01 6.94
C THR A 219 2.47 -2.49 7.93
N ILE A 220 2.26 -2.78 9.21
CA ILE A 220 3.14 -2.42 10.32
C ILE A 220 3.66 -3.66 11.04
N THR A 221 4.69 -3.47 11.88
CA THR A 221 5.07 -4.43 12.90
C THR A 221 3.85 -4.82 13.74
N VAL A 222 3.71 -6.12 14.03
CA VAL A 222 2.59 -6.62 14.82
C VAL A 222 2.59 -5.96 16.21
N PRO A 223 1.53 -5.23 16.58
CA PRO A 223 1.44 -4.65 17.92
C PRO A 223 1.48 -5.72 19.01
N LYS A 224 2.07 -5.40 20.17
CA LYS A 224 2.22 -6.36 21.29
C LYS A 224 0.93 -7.06 21.71
N HIS A 225 -0.19 -6.33 21.73
CA HIS A 225 -1.51 -6.86 22.09
C HIS A 225 -2.13 -7.79 21.01
N LEU A 226 -1.50 -7.88 19.84
CA LEU A 226 -1.89 -8.68 18.68
C LEU A 226 -0.85 -9.75 18.33
N GLU A 227 0.15 -9.98 19.19
CA GLU A 227 1.21 -10.98 18.97
C GLU A 227 0.64 -12.39 18.79
N ILE A 228 1.36 -13.19 18.00
CA ILE A 228 0.99 -14.56 17.64
C ILE A 228 2.14 -15.49 18.03
N ASN A 229 1.81 -16.67 18.54
CA ASN A 229 2.81 -17.72 18.78
C ASN A 229 3.33 -18.26 17.44
N MET A 230 4.56 -17.89 17.09
CA MET A 230 5.17 -18.20 15.79
C MET A 230 5.40 -19.69 15.55
N ASP A 231 5.75 -20.48 16.57
CA ASP A 231 5.99 -21.92 16.42
C ASP A 231 4.70 -22.71 16.18
N LYS A 232 3.62 -22.32 16.88
CA LYS A 232 2.29 -22.89 16.63
C LYS A 232 1.76 -22.49 15.27
N LEU A 233 1.95 -21.22 14.86
CA LEU A 233 1.58 -20.76 13.52
C LEU A 233 2.36 -21.51 12.43
N LYS A 234 3.69 -21.67 12.58
CA LYS A 234 4.54 -22.45 11.67
C LYS A 234 4.03 -23.87 11.47
N SER A 235 3.69 -24.55 12.57
CA SER A 235 3.16 -25.91 12.54
C SER A 235 1.85 -25.99 11.76
N TYR A 236 0.93 -25.05 12.00
CA TYR A 236 -0.32 -24.96 11.27
C TYR A 236 -0.12 -24.63 9.78
N LEU A 237 0.78 -23.70 9.44
CA LEU A 237 1.05 -23.33 8.04
C LEU A 237 1.65 -24.50 7.27
N ASN A 238 2.56 -25.28 7.87
CA ASN A 238 3.06 -26.51 7.25
C ASN A 238 1.92 -27.50 6.95
N TRP A 239 1.00 -27.71 7.89
CA TRP A 239 -0.17 -28.57 7.67
C TRP A 239 -1.12 -28.00 6.60
N ALA A 240 -1.56 -26.74 6.73
CA ALA A 240 -2.57 -26.13 5.87
C ALA A 240 -2.08 -25.96 4.42
N LEU A 241 -0.80 -25.67 4.24
CA LEU A 241 -0.19 -25.43 2.92
C LEU A 241 0.49 -26.67 2.35
N LYS A 242 0.52 -27.79 3.10
CA LYS A 242 1.26 -29.02 2.76
C LYS A 242 2.74 -28.75 2.48
N LEU A 243 3.38 -28.03 3.39
CA LEU A 243 4.80 -27.66 3.34
C LEU A 243 5.60 -28.36 4.45
N HIS A 244 6.92 -28.35 4.29
CA HIS A 244 7.88 -28.84 5.29
C HIS A 244 8.98 -27.79 5.54
N SER A 245 8.60 -26.51 5.66
CA SER A 245 9.55 -25.44 5.91
C SER A 245 9.98 -25.42 7.38
N LYS A 246 11.28 -25.21 7.60
CA LYS A 246 11.88 -25.04 8.93
C LYS A 246 12.03 -23.57 9.33
N ASP A 247 12.06 -22.67 8.34
CA ASP A 247 12.18 -21.24 8.58
C ASP A 247 10.95 -20.71 9.32
N PRO A 248 11.07 -19.68 10.18
CA PRO A 248 9.93 -19.09 10.84
C PRO A 248 9.03 -18.32 9.85
N PRO A 249 7.70 -18.29 10.08
CA PRO A 249 6.81 -17.38 9.38
C PRO A 249 7.18 -15.93 9.66
N VAL A 250 7.08 -15.12 8.63
CA VAL A 250 7.27 -13.68 8.73
C VAL A 250 5.90 -13.03 8.68
N ILE A 251 5.57 -12.19 9.67
CA ILE A 251 4.24 -11.59 9.80
C ILE A 251 4.32 -10.07 9.93
N ARG A 252 3.34 -9.38 9.34
CA ARG A 252 3.08 -7.96 9.53
C ARG A 252 1.58 -7.75 9.73
N CYS A 253 1.17 -6.72 10.45
CA CYS A 253 -0.25 -6.40 10.68
C CYS A 253 -0.70 -5.35 9.66
N PHE A 254 -1.84 -5.53 9.00
CA PHE A 254 -2.45 -4.44 8.24
C PHE A 254 -2.95 -3.35 9.20
N ARG A 255 -2.86 -2.08 8.79
CA ARG A 255 -3.42 -0.95 9.57
C ARG A 255 -4.96 -0.95 9.59
N HIS A 256 -5.56 -1.42 8.49
CA HIS A 256 -7.00 -1.58 8.32
C HIS A 256 -7.49 -2.96 8.79
N GLY A 257 -8.81 -3.20 8.74
CA GLY A 257 -9.40 -4.42 9.28
C GLY A 257 -9.49 -4.41 10.81
N GLN A 258 -9.74 -3.25 11.40
CA GLN A 258 -9.81 -3.06 12.86
C GLN A 258 -10.86 -3.97 13.53
N SER A 259 -11.93 -4.36 12.81
CA SER A 259 -12.91 -5.33 13.30
C SER A 259 -12.26 -6.69 13.61
N ASN A 260 -11.51 -7.25 12.67
CA ASN A 260 -10.85 -8.56 12.80
C ASN A 260 -9.37 -8.41 12.43
N PRO A 261 -8.44 -8.53 13.41
CA PRO A 261 -7.01 -8.39 13.15
C PRO A 261 -6.57 -9.21 11.93
N THR A 262 -6.03 -8.48 10.94
CA THR A 262 -5.62 -9.02 9.65
C THR A 262 -4.12 -8.86 9.49
N TYR A 263 -3.44 -9.93 9.12
CA TYR A 263 -1.98 -10.00 9.05
C TYR A 263 -1.56 -10.45 7.66
N TYR A 264 -0.54 -9.79 7.12
CA TYR A 264 0.23 -10.34 6.02
C TYR A 264 1.19 -11.39 6.56
N VAL A 265 1.30 -12.53 5.88
CA VAL A 265 2.18 -13.63 6.26
C VAL A 265 2.97 -14.08 5.04
N PHE A 266 4.30 -14.10 5.16
CA PHE A 266 5.19 -14.74 4.20
C PHE A 266 5.74 -16.04 4.79
N TYR A 267 5.51 -17.15 4.11
CA TYR A 267 5.96 -18.47 4.58
C TYR A 267 6.14 -19.46 3.44
N GLY A 268 7.31 -20.13 3.40
CA GLY A 268 7.61 -21.17 2.41
C GLY A 268 7.45 -20.69 0.96
N GLY A 269 7.86 -19.44 0.68
CA GLY A 269 7.74 -18.82 -0.64
C GLY A 269 6.31 -18.38 -1.01
N LYS A 270 5.35 -18.41 -0.09
CA LYS A 270 3.96 -17.99 -0.31
C LYS A 270 3.64 -16.69 0.41
N HIS A 271 2.86 -15.84 -0.25
CA HIS A 271 2.24 -14.64 0.30
C HIS A 271 0.80 -14.98 0.73
N LEU A 272 0.47 -14.69 1.99
CA LEU A 272 -0.77 -15.12 2.62
C LEU A 272 -1.36 -13.99 3.44
N VAL A 273 -2.66 -14.10 3.72
CA VAL A 273 -3.35 -13.28 4.70
C VAL A 273 -3.90 -14.18 5.80
N LEU A 274 -3.62 -13.83 7.05
CA LEU A 274 -4.23 -14.40 8.25
C LEU A 274 -5.26 -13.40 8.77
N ARG A 275 -6.52 -13.80 8.91
CA ARG A 275 -7.56 -13.00 9.58
C ARG A 275 -8.07 -13.78 10.79
N LYS A 276 -8.08 -13.15 11.96
CA LYS A 276 -8.46 -13.80 13.22
C LYS A 276 -9.43 -12.93 14.02
N LYS A 277 -10.12 -13.53 14.99
CA LYS A 277 -10.94 -12.77 15.92
C LYS A 277 -10.09 -11.84 16.80
N PRO A 278 -10.61 -10.68 17.22
CA PRO A 278 -9.90 -9.85 18.19
C PRO A 278 -9.75 -10.59 19.53
N PRO A 279 -8.66 -10.33 20.27
CA PRO A 279 -8.47 -10.91 21.60
C PRO A 279 -9.49 -10.35 22.59
N GLY A 280 -9.78 -11.09 23.66
CA GLY A 280 -10.67 -10.66 24.75
C GLY A 280 -12.08 -11.24 24.69
N LYS A 281 -12.97 -10.74 25.55
CA LYS A 281 -14.36 -11.22 25.65
C LYS A 281 -15.22 -10.55 24.57
N LEU A 282 -15.68 -11.36 23.61
CA LEU A 282 -16.48 -10.89 22.49
C LEU A 282 -17.98 -11.02 22.76
N LEU A 283 -18.78 -10.14 22.16
CA LEU A 283 -20.22 -10.29 22.14
C LEU A 283 -20.62 -11.50 21.29
N PRO A 284 -21.71 -12.21 21.63
CA PRO A 284 -22.22 -13.30 20.81
C PRO A 284 -22.41 -12.85 19.36
N SER A 285 -22.00 -13.69 18.40
CA SER A 285 -22.09 -13.45 16.93
C SER A 285 -21.29 -12.28 16.35
N ALA A 286 -20.56 -11.52 17.17
CA ALA A 286 -19.60 -10.55 16.65
C ALA A 286 -18.35 -11.26 16.11
N HIS A 287 -17.67 -10.65 15.13
CA HIS A 287 -16.36 -11.10 14.65
C HIS A 287 -16.33 -12.56 14.15
N ALA A 288 -17.39 -12.99 13.46
CA ALA A 288 -17.56 -14.39 13.05
C ALA A 288 -16.71 -14.75 11.81
N VAL A 289 -15.39 -14.80 11.96
CA VAL A 289 -14.43 -15.14 10.90
C VAL A 289 -14.70 -16.51 10.25
N GLU A 290 -15.37 -17.43 10.96
CA GLU A 290 -15.81 -18.72 10.42
C GLU A 290 -16.87 -18.55 9.33
N ARG A 291 -17.79 -17.59 9.52
CA ARG A 291 -18.83 -17.26 8.53
C ARG A 291 -18.21 -16.63 7.28
N GLU A 292 -17.23 -15.75 7.46
CA GLU A 292 -16.44 -15.17 6.36
C GLU A 292 -15.74 -16.27 5.55
N PHE A 293 -15.04 -17.20 6.22
CA PHE A 293 -14.39 -18.32 5.56
C PHE A 293 -15.37 -19.19 4.78
N LYS A 294 -16.52 -19.54 5.38
CA LYS A 294 -17.54 -20.40 4.77
C LYS A 294 -18.08 -19.78 3.48
N VAL A 295 -18.51 -18.52 3.51
CA VAL A 295 -19.09 -17.86 2.33
C VAL A 295 -18.06 -17.65 1.24
N MET A 296 -16.85 -17.15 1.57
CA MET A 296 -15.80 -16.89 0.57
C MET A 296 -15.41 -18.17 -0.15
N LYS A 297 -15.22 -19.27 0.60
CA LYS A 297 -14.90 -20.57 0.00
C LYS A 297 -16.03 -21.07 -0.92
N ALA A 298 -17.29 -20.94 -0.47
CA ALA A 298 -18.45 -21.41 -1.23
C ALA A 298 -18.66 -20.60 -2.52
N VAL A 299 -18.66 -19.27 -2.46
CA VAL A 299 -18.87 -18.41 -3.64
C VAL A 299 -17.69 -18.50 -4.61
N GLY A 300 -16.47 -18.68 -4.12
CA GLY A 300 -15.27 -18.89 -4.95
C GLY A 300 -15.35 -20.16 -5.79
N GLN A 301 -15.89 -21.25 -5.24
CA GLN A 301 -16.15 -22.48 -5.98
C GLN A 301 -17.22 -22.32 -7.08
N HIS A 302 -17.98 -21.22 -7.01
CA HIS A 302 -19.05 -20.88 -7.95
C HIS A 302 -18.68 -19.67 -8.84
N GLY A 303 -17.39 -19.39 -9.01
CA GLY A 303 -16.88 -18.44 -10.02
C GLY A 303 -16.82 -16.97 -9.59
N VAL A 304 -17.12 -16.65 -8.32
CA VAL A 304 -16.84 -15.32 -7.77
C VAL A 304 -15.33 -15.17 -7.55
N PRO A 305 -14.67 -14.10 -8.05
CA PRO A 305 -13.25 -13.90 -7.84
C PRO A 305 -13.00 -13.59 -6.35
N ILE A 306 -12.38 -14.53 -5.63
CA ILE A 306 -12.01 -14.39 -4.22
C ILE A 306 -10.58 -14.88 -4.01
N PRO A 307 -9.86 -14.37 -2.99
CA PRO A 307 -8.58 -14.94 -2.59
C PRO A 307 -8.72 -16.44 -2.27
N LYS A 308 -7.78 -17.27 -2.73
CA LYS A 308 -7.84 -18.70 -2.44
C LYS A 308 -7.85 -18.95 -0.92
N MET A 309 -8.87 -19.67 -0.45
CA MET A 309 -9.02 -20.04 0.96
C MET A 309 -8.21 -21.30 1.28
N TYR A 310 -7.20 -21.21 2.16
CA TYR A 310 -6.32 -22.34 2.50
C TYR A 310 -6.83 -23.18 3.67
N GLY A 311 -7.32 -22.55 4.74
CA GLY A 311 -7.83 -23.28 5.89
C GLY A 311 -8.36 -22.40 7.01
N LEU A 312 -9.34 -22.93 7.74
CA LEU A 312 -9.92 -22.35 8.96
C LEU A 312 -9.45 -23.17 10.16
N CYS A 313 -9.08 -22.48 11.24
CA CYS A 313 -8.76 -23.07 12.52
C CYS A 313 -9.69 -22.46 13.58
N GLU A 314 -10.57 -23.30 14.14
CA GLU A 314 -11.47 -22.92 15.24
C GLU A 314 -10.85 -23.18 16.62
N ASP A 315 -9.74 -23.93 16.68
CA ASP A 315 -9.01 -24.21 17.91
C ASP A 315 -8.24 -22.97 18.38
N SER A 316 -8.83 -22.27 19.35
CA SER A 316 -8.25 -21.09 19.97
C SER A 316 -6.98 -21.38 20.77
N SER A 317 -6.68 -22.64 21.10
CA SER A 317 -5.44 -23.01 21.81
C SER A 317 -4.18 -22.82 20.96
N LEU A 318 -4.33 -22.73 19.63
CA LEU A 318 -3.22 -22.59 18.70
C LEU A 318 -2.62 -21.17 18.74
N ILE A 319 -3.41 -20.13 18.48
CA ILE A 319 -2.92 -18.73 18.45
C ILE A 319 -3.82 -17.75 19.23
N GLY A 320 -4.57 -18.27 20.21
CA GLY A 320 -5.39 -17.49 21.15
C GLY A 320 -6.83 -17.25 20.70
N THR A 321 -7.12 -17.29 19.40
CA THR A 321 -8.46 -17.06 18.83
C THR A 321 -8.64 -17.82 17.52
N PRO A 322 -9.88 -18.11 17.08
CA PRO A 322 -10.15 -18.66 15.76
C PRO A 322 -9.64 -17.75 14.65
N PHE A 323 -9.16 -18.37 13.57
CA PHE A 323 -8.57 -17.65 12.45
C PHE A 323 -8.65 -18.47 11.15
N TYR A 324 -8.49 -17.81 10.02
CA TYR A 324 -8.30 -18.48 8.76
C TYR A 324 -7.11 -17.92 7.98
N ILE A 325 -6.59 -18.73 7.05
CA ILE A 325 -5.55 -18.37 6.10
C ILE A 325 -6.15 -18.33 4.70
N MET A 326 -5.89 -17.25 3.98
CA MET A 326 -6.17 -17.10 2.56
C MET A 326 -4.93 -16.61 1.80
N GLU A 327 -5.02 -16.63 0.48
CA GLU A 327 -4.04 -16.03 -0.41
C GLU A 327 -3.93 -14.52 -0.18
N TYR A 328 -2.70 -14.00 -0.23
CA TYR A 328 -2.49 -12.58 -0.48
C TYR A 328 -2.52 -12.39 -2.00
N VAL A 329 -3.59 -11.76 -2.49
CA VAL A 329 -3.74 -11.45 -3.92
C VAL A 329 -3.01 -10.14 -4.19
N ASP A 330 -1.91 -10.22 -4.93
CA ASP A 330 -1.13 -9.04 -5.34
C ASP A 330 -1.84 -8.32 -6.50
N GLY A 331 -2.51 -7.21 -6.18
CA GLY A 331 -3.34 -6.48 -7.12
C GLY A 331 -3.62 -5.05 -6.66
N LYS A 332 -4.34 -4.30 -7.50
CA LYS A 332 -4.64 -2.89 -7.28
C LYS A 332 -5.99 -2.74 -6.58
N ILE A 333 -6.01 -2.00 -5.47
CA ILE A 333 -7.25 -1.57 -4.81
C ILE A 333 -7.46 -0.08 -5.10
N PHE A 334 -8.65 0.29 -5.53
CA PHE A 334 -9.00 1.68 -5.78
C PHE A 334 -9.71 2.27 -4.55
N LYS A 335 -8.95 2.96 -3.69
CA LYS A 335 -9.50 3.68 -2.52
C LYS A 335 -10.32 4.91 -2.93
N ASP A 336 -9.88 5.60 -3.97
CA ASP A 336 -10.58 6.74 -4.57
C ASP A 336 -11.62 6.26 -5.58
N ARG A 337 -12.89 6.58 -5.35
CA ARG A 337 -14.00 6.22 -6.24
C ARG A 337 -14.02 7.04 -7.54
N ALA A 338 -13.37 8.21 -7.58
CA ALA A 338 -13.18 8.96 -8.81
C ALA A 338 -12.11 8.32 -9.72
N LEU A 339 -11.38 7.32 -9.22
CA LEU A 339 -10.35 6.59 -9.96
C LEU A 339 -9.32 7.55 -10.58
N ALA A 340 -8.77 8.45 -9.76
CA ALA A 340 -7.74 9.40 -10.19
C ALA A 340 -6.56 8.69 -10.89
N GLY A 341 -6.05 9.33 -11.95
CA GLY A 341 -4.96 8.78 -12.77
C GLY A 341 -5.37 7.78 -13.84
N LEU A 342 -6.65 7.37 -13.92
CA LEU A 342 -7.17 6.57 -15.03
C LEU A 342 -7.76 7.45 -16.14
N THR A 343 -7.71 6.96 -17.38
CA THR A 343 -8.43 7.55 -18.51
C THR A 343 -9.94 7.32 -18.40
N ARG A 344 -10.74 8.12 -19.11
CA ARG A 344 -12.21 7.98 -19.16
C ARG A 344 -12.66 6.55 -19.49
N GLN A 345 -12.02 5.93 -20.48
CA GLN A 345 -12.33 4.56 -20.89
C GLN A 345 -12.02 3.54 -19.79
N GLN A 346 -10.85 3.65 -19.15
CA GLN A 346 -10.45 2.76 -18.06
C GLN A 346 -11.38 2.89 -16.85
N ARG A 347 -11.87 4.10 -16.52
CA ARG A 347 -12.85 4.28 -15.45
C ARG A 347 -14.14 3.53 -15.76
N ARG A 348 -14.66 3.66 -16.97
CA ARG A 348 -15.88 2.96 -17.40
C ARG A 348 -15.70 1.43 -17.34
N GLU A 349 -14.54 0.91 -17.72
CA GLU A 349 -14.21 -0.51 -17.65
C GLU A 349 -14.15 -1.03 -16.20
N VAL A 350 -13.55 -0.27 -15.28
CA VAL A 350 -13.51 -0.62 -13.85
C VAL A 350 -14.91 -0.69 -13.26
N TYR A 351 -15.76 0.30 -13.52
CA TYR A 351 -17.16 0.29 -13.04
C TYR A 351 -17.99 -0.85 -13.65
N SER A 352 -17.83 -1.14 -14.95
CA SER A 352 -18.51 -2.29 -15.56
C SER A 352 -18.05 -3.61 -14.95
N GLU A 353 -16.76 -3.76 -14.64
CA GLU A 353 -16.24 -4.95 -13.97
C GLU A 353 -16.73 -5.10 -12.52
N MET A 354 -16.91 -3.99 -11.81
CA MET A 354 -17.58 -3.97 -10.50
C MET A 354 -19.00 -4.55 -10.61
N ILE A 355 -19.78 -4.14 -11.61
CA ILE A 355 -21.14 -4.64 -11.81
C ILE A 355 -21.14 -6.10 -12.29
N ASN A 356 -20.22 -6.50 -13.17
CA ASN A 356 -20.03 -7.91 -13.55
C ASN A 356 -19.77 -8.80 -12.33
N THR A 357 -18.92 -8.32 -11.42
CA THR A 357 -18.56 -9.06 -10.21
C THR A 357 -19.74 -9.15 -9.25
N LEU A 358 -20.50 -8.06 -9.07
CA LEU A 358 -21.72 -8.07 -8.26
C LEU A 358 -22.76 -9.06 -8.80
N VAL A 359 -22.98 -9.07 -10.11
CA VAL A 359 -23.88 -10.02 -10.76
C VAL A 359 -23.43 -11.46 -10.53
N LYS A 360 -22.12 -11.75 -10.59
CA LYS A 360 -21.59 -13.10 -10.27
C LYS A 360 -21.93 -13.51 -8.84
N ILE A 361 -21.77 -12.61 -7.86
CA ILE A 361 -22.13 -12.86 -6.45
C ILE A 361 -23.62 -13.19 -6.34
N HIS A 362 -24.48 -12.36 -6.92
CA HIS A 362 -25.93 -12.51 -6.83
C HIS A 362 -26.48 -13.71 -7.64
N SER A 363 -25.69 -14.24 -8.57
CA SER A 363 -26.03 -15.42 -9.38
C SER A 363 -25.62 -16.74 -8.72
N VAL A 364 -24.93 -16.72 -7.57
CA VAL A 364 -24.56 -17.94 -6.86
C VAL A 364 -25.83 -18.67 -6.39
N ASN A 365 -25.98 -19.92 -6.83
CA ASN A 365 -27.04 -20.79 -6.34
C ASN A 365 -26.74 -21.18 -4.87
N ILE A 366 -27.54 -20.64 -3.95
CA ILE A 366 -27.36 -20.81 -2.50
C ILE A 366 -27.27 -22.29 -2.09
N SER A 367 -28.12 -23.14 -2.66
CA SER A 367 -28.18 -24.55 -2.26
C SER A 367 -27.00 -25.35 -2.84
N ALA A 368 -26.68 -25.14 -4.13
CA ALA A 368 -25.50 -25.75 -4.75
C ALA A 368 -24.19 -25.32 -4.06
N ALA A 369 -24.15 -24.08 -3.54
CA ALA A 369 -23.05 -23.55 -2.77
C ALA A 369 -23.00 -24.03 -1.30
N GLY A 370 -24.00 -24.78 -0.82
CA GLY A 370 -24.06 -25.25 0.56
C GLY A 370 -24.27 -24.12 1.58
N LEU A 371 -24.99 -23.06 1.18
CA LEU A 371 -25.26 -21.85 1.96
C LEU A 371 -26.71 -21.77 2.46
N ASP A 372 -27.46 -22.87 2.45
CA ASP A 372 -28.86 -22.91 2.88
C ASP A 372 -29.08 -22.45 4.33
N ASP A 373 -28.11 -22.70 5.21
CA ASP A 373 -28.09 -22.33 6.63
C ASP A 373 -27.31 -21.04 6.92
N TYR A 374 -26.81 -20.35 5.90
CA TYR A 374 -25.93 -19.19 6.06
C TYR A 374 -26.66 -17.96 6.63
N GLY A 375 -27.93 -17.77 6.23
CA GLY A 375 -28.77 -16.67 6.66
C GLY A 375 -30.25 -17.03 6.54
N LYS A 376 -31.11 -16.27 7.23
CA LYS A 376 -32.57 -16.46 7.14
C LYS A 376 -33.06 -16.07 5.75
N LYS A 377 -33.82 -16.96 5.10
CA LYS A 377 -34.48 -16.71 3.81
C LYS A 377 -35.77 -15.91 4.02
N GLY A 378 -36.02 -14.94 3.14
CA GLY A 378 -37.20 -14.06 3.15
C GLY A 378 -37.20 -13.03 4.28
N GLY A 379 -37.99 -11.96 4.19
CA GLY A 379 -38.12 -10.88 5.18
C GLY A 379 -36.82 -10.13 5.52
N TYR A 380 -35.81 -10.19 4.65
CA TYR A 380 -34.50 -9.58 4.86
C TYR A 380 -34.58 -8.06 5.01
N LEU A 381 -35.32 -7.38 4.14
CA LEU A 381 -35.44 -5.91 4.15
C LEU A 381 -36.09 -5.43 5.46
N GLN A 382 -37.21 -6.03 5.85
CA GLN A 382 -37.90 -5.67 7.10
C GLN A 382 -37.03 -5.89 8.34
N ARG A 383 -36.33 -7.04 8.41
CA ARG A 383 -35.44 -7.35 9.53
C ARG A 383 -34.27 -6.39 9.62
N ASN A 384 -33.63 -6.08 8.50
CA ASN A 384 -32.49 -5.16 8.47
C ASN A 384 -32.93 -3.75 8.84
N MET A 385 -34.03 -3.26 8.27
CA MET A 385 -34.64 -1.99 8.65
C MET A 385 -34.90 -1.92 10.16
N THR A 386 -35.61 -2.90 10.72
CA THR A 386 -35.93 -2.92 12.16
C THR A 386 -34.67 -2.97 13.03
N ARG A 387 -33.64 -3.71 12.61
CA ARG A 387 -32.36 -3.78 13.33
C ARG A 387 -31.68 -2.41 13.36
N TRP A 388 -31.57 -1.73 12.22
CA TRP A 388 -30.87 -0.44 12.14
C TRP A 388 -31.65 0.67 12.83
N THR A 389 -32.98 0.66 12.79
CA THR A 389 -33.81 1.54 13.63
C THR A 389 -33.49 1.36 15.11
N ARG A 390 -33.50 0.13 15.62
CA ARG A 390 -33.17 -0.13 17.02
C ARG A 390 -31.74 0.31 17.39
N GLN A 391 -30.77 0.09 16.50
CA GLN A 391 -29.38 0.50 16.74
C GLN A 391 -29.21 2.02 16.75
N TYR A 392 -29.86 2.73 15.82
CA TYR A 392 -29.87 4.19 15.81
C TYR A 392 -30.50 4.73 17.10
N GLU A 393 -31.70 4.27 17.46
CA GLU A 393 -32.40 4.73 18.67
C GLU A 393 -31.57 4.51 19.94
N ALA A 394 -30.93 3.35 20.06
CA ALA A 394 -30.05 3.03 21.18
C ALA A 394 -28.77 3.90 21.23
N SER A 395 -28.40 4.53 20.12
CA SER A 395 -27.21 5.39 20.00
C SER A 395 -27.53 6.86 19.76
N LYS A 396 -28.81 7.26 19.76
CA LYS A 396 -29.25 8.64 19.53
C LYS A 396 -28.64 9.56 20.60
N THR A 397 -27.91 10.58 20.17
CA THR A 397 -27.24 11.56 21.04
C THR A 397 -27.96 12.90 21.09
N HIS A 398 -28.69 13.22 20.03
CA HIS A 398 -29.50 14.41 19.85
C HIS A 398 -30.58 14.14 18.80
N GLU A 399 -31.55 15.04 18.68
CA GLU A 399 -32.61 14.96 17.68
C GLU A 399 -32.06 15.22 16.27
N ILE A 400 -32.41 14.33 15.34
CA ILE A 400 -32.08 14.46 13.92
C ILE A 400 -33.37 14.21 13.14
N GLU A 401 -34.09 15.28 12.83
CA GLU A 401 -35.44 15.23 12.24
C GLU A 401 -35.51 14.36 10.97
N ALA A 402 -34.46 14.38 10.14
CA ALA A 402 -34.38 13.54 8.95
C ALA A 402 -34.35 12.03 9.26
N MET A 403 -33.67 11.62 10.32
CA MET A 403 -33.64 10.21 10.76
C MET A 403 -35.00 9.79 11.31
N ASP A 404 -35.67 10.65 12.08
CA ASP A 404 -37.01 10.36 12.61
C ASP A 404 -38.03 10.21 11.47
N LYS A 405 -37.95 11.07 10.44
CA LYS A 405 -38.75 10.94 9.21
C LYS A 405 -38.48 9.62 8.49
N LEU A 406 -37.21 9.23 8.33
CA LEU A 406 -36.83 7.96 7.69
C LEU A 406 -37.33 6.74 8.47
N ILE A 407 -37.24 6.76 9.81
CA ILE A 407 -37.73 5.68 10.68
C ILE A 407 -39.23 5.45 10.48
N LYS A 408 -40.00 6.51 10.23
CA LYS A 408 -41.43 6.42 9.94
C LYS A 408 -41.71 6.03 8.49
N TRP A 409 -40.98 6.60 7.53
CA TRP A 409 -41.24 6.44 6.10
C TRP A 409 -40.83 5.07 5.56
N LEU A 410 -39.68 4.54 5.98
CA LEU A 410 -39.12 3.28 5.46
C LEU A 410 -40.06 2.07 5.65
N PRO A 411 -40.72 1.87 6.81
CA PRO A 411 -41.69 0.79 6.98
C PRO A 411 -42.93 0.90 6.09
N GLU A 412 -43.44 2.13 5.90
CA GLU A 412 -44.65 2.40 5.11
C GLU A 412 -44.45 2.13 3.60
N HIS A 413 -43.20 2.18 3.13
CA HIS A 413 -42.84 2.06 1.72
C HIS A 413 -41.99 0.82 1.41
N LEU A 414 -42.02 -0.18 2.30
CA LEU A 414 -41.20 -1.40 2.19
C LEU A 414 -41.47 -2.13 0.84
N PRO A 415 -40.41 -2.42 0.05
CA PRO A 415 -40.51 -3.25 -1.15
C PRO A 415 -41.16 -4.62 -0.87
N GLN A 416 -42.05 -5.06 -1.75
CA GLN A 416 -42.73 -6.35 -1.64
C GLN A 416 -42.01 -7.46 -2.42
N ASP A 417 -41.33 -7.11 -3.51
CA ASP A 417 -40.68 -8.06 -4.41
C ASP A 417 -39.24 -8.39 -3.97
N GLU A 418 -39.12 -8.94 -2.76
CA GLU A 418 -37.82 -9.33 -2.20
C GLU A 418 -37.24 -10.56 -2.93
N ARG A 419 -35.95 -10.51 -3.26
CA ARG A 419 -35.20 -11.65 -3.77
C ARG A 419 -34.30 -12.25 -2.69
N VAL A 420 -33.93 -13.51 -2.88
CA VAL A 420 -33.10 -14.26 -1.94
C VAL A 420 -31.81 -14.68 -2.63
N THR A 421 -30.76 -13.88 -2.46
CA THR A 421 -29.41 -14.14 -3.00
C THR A 421 -28.39 -14.16 -1.87
N VAL A 422 -27.16 -14.59 -2.17
CA VAL A 422 -26.01 -14.18 -1.35
C VAL A 422 -25.86 -12.66 -1.52
N VAL A 423 -25.66 -11.95 -0.42
CA VAL A 423 -25.32 -10.52 -0.41
C VAL A 423 -24.01 -10.34 0.34
N HIS A 424 -23.11 -9.53 -0.21
CA HIS A 424 -21.86 -9.13 0.41
C HIS A 424 -22.11 -8.25 1.65
N GLY A 425 -23.13 -7.39 1.60
CA GLY A 425 -23.51 -6.47 2.67
C GLY A 425 -22.71 -5.17 2.71
N ASP A 426 -21.56 -5.12 2.03
CA ASP A 426 -20.66 -3.96 1.96
C ASP A 426 -19.94 -3.84 0.59
N PHE A 427 -20.61 -4.22 -0.50
CA PHE A 427 -19.96 -4.28 -1.81
C PHE A 427 -19.67 -2.89 -2.36
N ARG A 428 -18.39 -2.61 -2.64
CA ARG A 428 -17.89 -1.33 -3.17
C ARG A 428 -16.60 -1.54 -3.96
N VAL A 429 -16.24 -0.56 -4.78
CA VAL A 429 -14.99 -0.59 -5.58
C VAL A 429 -13.73 -0.74 -4.71
N ASP A 430 -13.74 -0.19 -3.49
CA ASP A 430 -12.64 -0.27 -2.53
C ASP A 430 -12.52 -1.65 -1.82
N ASN A 431 -13.53 -2.52 -1.95
CA ASN A 431 -13.52 -3.91 -1.49
C ASN A 431 -13.20 -4.91 -2.61
N MET A 432 -12.68 -4.41 -3.74
CA MET A 432 -12.25 -5.21 -4.88
C MET A 432 -10.74 -5.06 -5.13
N ILE A 433 -10.12 -6.19 -5.46
CA ILE A 433 -8.73 -6.29 -5.91
C ILE A 433 -8.77 -6.48 -7.43
N TYR A 434 -8.21 -5.54 -8.17
CA TYR A 434 -8.10 -5.58 -9.62
C TYR A 434 -6.72 -6.07 -10.05
N HIS A 435 -6.65 -6.68 -11.23
CA HIS A 435 -5.38 -7.04 -11.84
C HIS A 435 -4.49 -5.77 -12.03
N PRO A 436 -3.17 -5.82 -11.76
CA PRO A 436 -2.30 -4.63 -11.78
C PRO A 436 -2.36 -3.82 -13.09
N THR A 437 -2.59 -4.49 -14.22
CA THR A 437 -2.58 -3.89 -15.56
C THR A 437 -3.86 -4.07 -16.37
N LYS A 438 -4.88 -4.74 -15.83
CA LYS A 438 -6.13 -5.05 -16.56
C LYS A 438 -7.34 -4.68 -15.70
N PRO A 439 -8.44 -4.17 -16.30
CA PRO A 439 -9.65 -3.80 -15.56
C PRO A 439 -10.49 -5.06 -15.25
N VAL A 440 -9.89 -6.04 -14.58
CA VAL A 440 -10.53 -7.32 -14.23
C VAL A 440 -10.40 -7.53 -12.73
N ALA A 441 -11.49 -7.92 -12.08
CA ALA A 441 -11.49 -8.25 -10.66
C ALA A 441 -10.86 -9.62 -10.44
N ILE A 442 -9.85 -9.67 -9.57
CA ILE A 442 -9.15 -10.89 -9.18
C ILE A 442 -9.34 -11.23 -7.70
N GLY A 443 -10.07 -10.39 -6.95
CA GLY A 443 -10.50 -10.70 -5.60
C GLY A 443 -11.60 -9.76 -5.10
N VAL A 444 -12.55 -10.29 -4.35
CA VAL A 444 -13.51 -9.55 -3.53
C VAL A 444 -13.24 -9.89 -2.07
N ILE A 445 -13.07 -8.86 -1.24
CA ILE A 445 -12.66 -8.98 0.16
C ILE A 445 -13.69 -8.33 1.09
N ASP A 446 -13.51 -8.54 2.39
CA ASP A 446 -14.32 -7.95 3.47
C ASP A 446 -15.78 -8.42 3.53
N TRP A 447 -15.94 -9.74 3.60
CA TRP A 447 -17.23 -10.43 3.66
C TRP A 447 -17.88 -10.43 5.05
N GLU A 448 -17.44 -9.58 5.98
CA GLU A 448 -17.88 -9.64 7.39
C GLU A 448 -19.37 -9.35 7.60
N LEU A 449 -19.98 -8.58 6.69
CA LEU A 449 -21.41 -8.23 6.72
C LEU A 449 -22.29 -9.12 5.84
N SER A 450 -21.69 -10.12 5.19
CA SER A 450 -22.37 -10.93 4.20
C SER A 450 -23.41 -11.87 4.82
N THR A 451 -24.48 -12.11 4.06
CA THR A 451 -25.62 -12.92 4.50
C THR A 451 -26.43 -13.38 3.29
N ILE A 452 -27.59 -13.99 3.54
CA ILE A 452 -28.63 -14.22 2.55
C ILE A 452 -29.64 -13.07 2.65
N GLY A 453 -29.93 -12.42 1.52
CA GLY A 453 -30.76 -11.22 1.49
C GLY A 453 -31.11 -10.73 0.10
N ASP A 454 -31.62 -9.50 0.05
CA ASP A 454 -32.04 -8.85 -1.18
C ASP A 454 -30.82 -8.20 -1.88
N PRO A 455 -30.54 -8.57 -3.15
CA PRO A 455 -29.36 -8.11 -3.88
C PRO A 455 -29.37 -6.61 -4.16
N LEU A 456 -30.54 -5.96 -4.18
CA LEU A 456 -30.63 -4.53 -4.45
C LEU A 456 -30.07 -3.70 -3.29
N THR A 457 -29.91 -4.29 -2.10
CA THR A 457 -29.20 -3.62 -1.00
C THR A 457 -27.70 -3.49 -1.25
N ASP A 458 -27.07 -4.46 -1.91
CA ASP A 458 -25.66 -4.34 -2.33
C ASP A 458 -25.51 -3.37 -3.49
N LEU A 459 -26.43 -3.41 -4.48
CA LEU A 459 -26.43 -2.45 -5.58
C LEU A 459 -26.57 -1.01 -5.06
N ALA A 460 -27.50 -0.77 -4.14
CA ALA A 460 -27.66 0.53 -3.51
C ALA A 460 -26.40 0.94 -2.73
N THR A 461 -25.76 0.01 -2.03
CA THR A 461 -24.49 0.26 -1.33
C THR A 461 -23.39 0.72 -2.28
N CYS A 462 -23.30 0.14 -3.48
CA CYS A 462 -22.38 0.60 -4.53
C CYS A 462 -22.66 2.04 -4.96
N CYS A 463 -23.94 2.38 -5.05
CA CYS A 463 -24.41 3.66 -5.55
C CYS A 463 -24.41 4.78 -4.49
N LEU A 464 -24.20 4.48 -3.21
CA LEU A 464 -24.24 5.51 -2.15
C LEU A 464 -23.29 6.68 -2.42
N GLY A 465 -22.11 6.41 -3.00
CA GLY A 465 -21.13 7.44 -3.33
C GLY A 465 -21.66 8.53 -4.28
N TYR A 466 -22.66 8.22 -5.10
CA TYR A 466 -23.28 9.17 -6.03
C TYR A 466 -24.25 10.14 -5.34
N TYR A 467 -24.75 9.79 -4.15
CA TYR A 467 -25.72 10.59 -3.38
C TYR A 467 -25.08 11.38 -2.25
N THR A 468 -23.77 11.22 -2.04
CA THR A 468 -23.02 11.90 -0.99
C THR A 468 -22.11 12.97 -1.60
N PRO A 469 -22.00 14.16 -0.97
CA PRO A 469 -21.05 15.20 -1.36
C PRO A 469 -19.59 14.73 -1.35
N SER A 470 -18.76 15.23 -2.26
CA SER A 470 -17.35 14.80 -2.37
C SER A 470 -16.49 15.21 -1.16
N ALA A 471 -16.94 16.18 -0.37
CA ALA A 471 -16.25 16.70 0.81
C ALA A 471 -16.45 15.86 2.10
N LEU A 472 -17.24 14.78 2.05
CA LEU A 472 -17.41 13.87 3.17
C LEU A 472 -16.23 12.90 3.27
N ASP A 473 -15.23 13.21 4.10
CA ASP A 473 -14.03 12.38 4.30
C ASP A 473 -14.31 10.91 4.69
N VAL A 474 -15.49 10.65 5.27
CA VAL A 474 -15.92 9.30 5.69
C VAL A 474 -16.28 8.41 4.49
N ILE A 475 -16.65 9.00 3.35
CA ILE A 475 -17.11 8.28 2.17
C ILE A 475 -16.48 8.95 0.94
N PRO A 476 -15.50 8.32 0.28
CA PRO A 476 -15.03 8.81 -1.02
C PRO A 476 -16.23 8.91 -1.97
N ALA A 477 -16.53 10.12 -2.41
CA ALA A 477 -17.84 10.48 -2.92
C ALA A 477 -17.76 11.09 -4.32
N LEU A 478 -18.88 10.99 -5.05
CA LEU A 478 -19.02 11.32 -6.47
C LEU A 478 -20.08 12.40 -6.71
N GLY A 479 -20.91 12.72 -5.71
CA GLY A 479 -22.16 13.47 -5.92
C GLY A 479 -21.99 14.86 -6.52
N ASP A 480 -20.85 15.50 -6.30
CA ASP A 480 -20.57 16.86 -6.79
C ASP A 480 -19.62 16.89 -8.01
N LEU A 481 -19.24 15.73 -8.57
CA LEU A 481 -18.29 15.62 -9.68
C LEU A 481 -18.99 15.61 -11.04
N ASP A 482 -18.32 16.12 -12.08
CA ASP A 482 -18.76 15.91 -13.47
C ASP A 482 -18.41 14.47 -13.93
N LEU A 483 -19.32 13.54 -13.64
CA LEU A 483 -19.15 12.12 -13.95
C LEU A 483 -18.96 11.88 -15.46
N LYS A 484 -19.63 12.68 -16.30
CA LYS A 484 -19.56 12.55 -17.76
C LYS A 484 -18.19 12.94 -18.28
N GLU A 485 -17.63 14.05 -17.78
CA GLU A 485 -16.26 14.47 -18.07
C GLU A 485 -15.28 13.38 -17.62
N LEU A 486 -15.46 12.85 -16.42
CA LEU A 486 -14.60 11.81 -15.87
C LEU A 486 -14.74 10.45 -16.60
N GLY A 487 -15.85 10.21 -17.31
CA GLY A 487 -16.14 8.91 -17.92
C GLY A 487 -16.63 7.86 -16.92
N ILE A 488 -17.11 8.31 -15.75
CA ILE A 488 -17.75 7.47 -14.73
C ILE A 488 -19.22 7.33 -15.13
N PRO A 489 -19.80 6.11 -15.13
CA PRO A 489 -21.21 5.93 -15.49
C PRO A 489 -22.13 6.62 -14.49
N SER A 490 -23.30 7.08 -14.93
CA SER A 490 -24.33 7.60 -14.00
C SER A 490 -24.95 6.47 -13.17
N VAL A 491 -25.66 6.82 -12.09
CA VAL A 491 -26.40 5.81 -11.30
C VAL A 491 -27.41 5.07 -12.17
N GLU A 492 -28.08 5.77 -13.07
CA GLU A 492 -29.06 5.18 -13.99
C GLU A 492 -28.40 4.18 -14.94
N GLU A 493 -27.21 4.51 -15.48
CA GLU A 493 -26.43 3.59 -16.31
C GLU A 493 -26.02 2.34 -15.52
N VAL A 494 -25.53 2.51 -14.28
CA VAL A 494 -25.12 1.41 -13.39
C VAL A 494 -26.29 0.48 -13.06
N VAL A 495 -27.42 1.05 -12.66
CA VAL A 495 -28.62 0.29 -12.29
C VAL A 495 -29.19 -0.42 -13.52
N ALA A 496 -29.24 0.25 -14.68
CA ALA A 496 -29.71 -0.35 -15.92
C ALA A 496 -28.81 -1.52 -16.37
N GLU A 497 -27.49 -1.36 -16.31
CA GLU A 497 -26.53 -2.42 -16.65
C GLU A 497 -26.71 -3.64 -15.73
N TYR A 498 -26.86 -3.41 -14.42
CA TYR A 498 -27.12 -4.48 -13.46
C TYR A 498 -28.43 -5.22 -13.78
N CYS A 499 -29.52 -4.47 -14.00
CA CYS A 499 -30.84 -5.05 -14.28
C CYS A 499 -30.82 -5.89 -15.56
N GLN A 500 -30.16 -5.40 -16.60
CA GLN A 500 -29.99 -6.11 -17.86
C GLN A 500 -29.24 -7.44 -17.67
N LYS A 501 -28.11 -7.43 -16.95
CA LYS A 501 -27.26 -8.61 -16.76
C LYS A 501 -27.91 -9.70 -15.91
N ILE A 502 -28.68 -9.33 -14.90
CA ILE A 502 -29.40 -10.28 -14.04
C ILE A 502 -30.79 -10.64 -14.57
N GLY A 503 -31.24 -9.99 -15.65
CA GLY A 503 -32.47 -10.32 -16.37
C GLY A 503 -33.74 -9.87 -15.64
N ILE A 504 -33.76 -8.64 -15.13
CA ILE A 504 -34.85 -8.11 -14.30
C ILE A 504 -35.40 -6.79 -14.86
N ALA A 505 -36.66 -6.51 -14.55
CA ALA A 505 -37.28 -5.24 -14.89
C ALA A 505 -36.58 -4.06 -14.17
N PRO A 506 -36.65 -2.84 -14.73
CA PRO A 506 -36.19 -1.64 -14.04
C PRO A 506 -36.78 -1.52 -12.63
N ILE A 507 -35.97 -1.04 -11.69
CA ILE A 507 -36.32 -0.97 -10.26
C ILE A 507 -37.22 0.25 -10.02
N HIS A 508 -38.51 0.04 -9.84
CA HIS A 508 -39.48 1.13 -9.65
C HIS A 508 -39.36 1.85 -8.30
N ASN A 509 -38.84 1.18 -7.28
CA ASN A 509 -38.71 1.65 -5.90
C ASN A 509 -37.25 1.89 -5.50
N TRP A 510 -36.41 2.27 -6.47
CA TRP A 510 -34.98 2.49 -6.26
C TRP A 510 -34.66 3.45 -5.11
N ASP A 511 -35.44 4.54 -5.00
CA ASP A 511 -35.29 5.54 -3.96
C ASP A 511 -35.41 4.96 -2.54
N TRP A 512 -36.22 3.91 -2.35
CA TRP A 512 -36.32 3.24 -1.06
C TRP A 512 -35.00 2.57 -0.69
N TYR A 513 -34.34 1.89 -1.63
CA TYR A 513 -33.06 1.21 -1.38
C TYR A 513 -31.94 2.22 -1.10
N VAL A 514 -31.92 3.34 -1.82
CA VAL A 514 -30.98 4.44 -1.57
C VAL A 514 -31.23 5.06 -0.19
N ALA A 515 -32.48 5.41 0.13
CA ALA A 515 -32.85 5.95 1.43
C ALA A 515 -32.50 4.99 2.57
N PHE A 516 -32.76 3.69 2.39
CA PHE A 516 -32.42 2.67 3.37
C PHE A 516 -30.89 2.53 3.56
N GLY A 517 -30.13 2.56 2.47
CA GLY A 517 -28.66 2.53 2.52
C GLY A 517 -28.06 3.74 3.25
N LEU A 518 -28.55 4.95 2.96
CA LEU A 518 -28.16 6.17 3.65
C LEU A 518 -28.56 6.14 5.13
N PHE A 519 -29.78 5.69 5.44
CA PHE A 519 -30.26 5.51 6.82
C PHE A 519 -29.35 4.56 7.61
N ARG A 520 -29.03 3.40 7.04
CA ARG A 520 -28.12 2.42 7.63
C ARG A 520 -26.75 3.04 7.91
N MET A 521 -26.20 3.78 6.94
CA MET A 521 -24.90 4.43 7.11
C MET A 521 -24.93 5.48 8.23
N ALA A 522 -25.94 6.34 8.25
CA ALA A 522 -26.14 7.32 9.31
C ALA A 522 -26.25 6.66 10.70
N ALA A 523 -26.96 5.54 10.81
CA ALA A 523 -27.06 4.76 12.04
C ALA A 523 -25.69 4.18 12.50
N ILE A 524 -24.86 3.70 11.57
CA ILE A 524 -23.50 3.22 11.87
C ILE A 524 -22.64 4.37 12.41
N ILE A 525 -22.63 5.51 11.71
CA ILE A 525 -21.85 6.70 12.09
C ILE A 525 -22.29 7.22 13.46
N GLN A 526 -23.61 7.30 13.70
CA GLN A 526 -24.17 7.68 15.00
C GLN A 526 -23.70 6.75 16.12
N GLY A 527 -23.67 5.45 15.86
CA GLY A 527 -23.15 4.45 16.81
C GLY A 527 -21.67 4.64 17.12
N VAL A 528 -20.85 4.98 16.13
CA VAL A 528 -19.43 5.32 16.32
C VAL A 528 -19.30 6.59 17.15
N TYR A 529 -20.03 7.65 16.78
CA TYR A 529 -20.02 8.93 17.48
C TYR A 529 -20.41 8.77 18.96
N LYS A 530 -21.47 8.01 19.25
CA LYS A 530 -21.89 7.73 20.63
C LYS A 530 -20.81 7.04 21.47
N ARG A 531 -19.96 6.20 20.87
CA ARG A 531 -18.85 5.51 21.57
C ARG A 531 -17.62 6.40 21.76
N SER A 532 -17.51 7.48 20.99
CA SER A 532 -16.41 8.46 21.13
C SER A 532 -16.69 9.57 22.13
N LEU A 533 -17.97 9.77 22.51
CA LEU A 533 -18.39 10.63 23.63
C LEU A 533 -18.13 9.93 24.96
#